data_AF-A0A356REI5-F1
#
_entry.id   AF-A0A356REI5-F1
#
_cell.length_a   1.000
_cell.length_b   1.000
_cell.length_c   1.000
_cell.angle_alpha   90.00
_cell.angle_beta   90.00
_cell.angle_gamma   90.00
#
_symmetry.space_group_name_H-M   'P 1'
#
loop_
_entity.id
_entity.type
_entity.pdbx_description
1 polymer ?
#
loop_
_entity_poly.entity_id
_entity_poly.type
_entity_poly.pdbx_seq_one_letter_code
_entity_poly.pdbx_strand_id
1 'polypeptide(L)'
;MNTRKQRTHVFLLLLAVHLILVGTSWGESTFMSPPPVSGRVVSPETILPADVLARVQWFRDELEAIRFEMGVPKDRRITRMATNAFPHEVYFQAATLFIKADRLALELNGSTGIRPDPVAPLEVRPFHTWLLVTAAYNRLMTVKTELGIQERFPEKLQPSSTTPVEVGRAIVHSNRQLNLMLQRRFVPSDVFQQVLWGVEYANALLAQFPEARNSRLSPPLERGKLPADVFLRLVECFGRVEEIAHLSGMEVLHLDVTAAQQAVLNFDIQPSDVYDLATLLVSDLTYLYGKIKDPRSIQSVPFPGRKFPSHVYQQTAVLLGKLRELEKQVRANPNWTLEPTLAH
;
A
#
# COMPACT_ATOMS: atom_id res chain seq x y z
N MET A 1 37.05 -6.94 15.65
CA MET A 1 36.62 -6.14 14.48
C MET A 1 36.33 -7.09 13.32
N ASN A 2 35.05 -7.37 13.00
CA ASN A 2 34.52 -7.89 11.71
C ASN A 2 33.21 -8.71 11.85
N THR A 3 32.19 -8.22 12.56
CA THR A 3 30.88 -8.90 12.63
C THR A 3 29.70 -8.02 12.19
N ARG A 4 29.95 -6.80 11.70
CA ARG A 4 28.88 -5.85 11.33
C ARG A 4 28.36 -6.00 9.89
N LYS A 5 29.06 -6.72 9.00
CA LYS A 5 28.65 -6.91 7.59
C LYS A 5 27.74 -8.12 7.31
N GLN A 6 27.56 -9.03 8.27
CA GLN A 6 26.82 -10.29 8.04
C GLN A 6 25.32 -10.20 8.38
N ARG A 7 24.88 -9.14 9.08
CA ARG A 7 23.48 -8.98 9.51
C ARG A 7 22.56 -8.37 8.45
N THR A 8 23.09 -7.65 7.47
CA THR A 8 22.28 -7.07 6.37
C THR A 8 21.83 -8.11 5.34
N HIS A 9 22.58 -9.20 5.15
CA HIS A 9 22.20 -10.25 4.19
C HIS A 9 21.13 -11.23 4.71
N VAL A 10 20.94 -11.35 6.03
CA VAL A 10 19.93 -12.26 6.60
C VAL A 10 18.52 -11.63 6.58
N PHE A 11 18.41 -10.29 6.57
CA PHE A 11 17.13 -9.59 6.48
C PHE A 11 16.48 -9.69 5.08
N LEU A 12 17.28 -9.82 4.03
CA LEU A 12 16.80 -9.99 2.64
C LEU A 12 16.40 -11.44 2.32
N LEU A 13 16.96 -12.43 3.02
CA LEU A 13 16.71 -13.85 2.72
C LEU A 13 15.35 -14.36 3.23
N LEU A 14 14.78 -13.76 4.27
CA LEU A 14 13.55 -14.25 4.91
C LEU A 14 12.25 -13.75 4.24
N LEU A 15 12.33 -12.72 3.40
CA LEU A 15 11.18 -12.31 2.57
C LEU A 15 11.04 -13.14 1.28
N ALA A 16 12.13 -13.81 0.85
CA ALA A 16 12.17 -14.61 -0.38
C ALA A 16 11.60 -16.03 -0.23
N VAL A 17 11.52 -16.58 0.99
CA VAL A 17 11.24 -18.01 1.22
C VAL A 17 9.74 -18.35 1.28
N HIS A 18 8.83 -17.39 1.10
CA HIS A 18 7.38 -17.68 1.00
C HIS A 18 6.80 -17.61 -0.42
N LEU A 19 7.65 -17.51 -1.45
CA LEU A 19 7.23 -17.36 -2.85
C LEU A 19 7.75 -18.45 -3.80
N ILE A 20 8.21 -19.60 -3.28
CA ILE A 20 8.70 -20.71 -4.10
C ILE A 20 7.90 -21.97 -3.80
N LEU A 21 6.91 -22.26 -4.65
CA LEU A 21 6.51 -23.62 -5.03
C LEU A 21 5.48 -23.60 -6.18
N VAL A 22 5.89 -23.11 -7.36
CA VAL A 22 5.58 -23.71 -8.66
C VAL A 22 6.76 -23.40 -9.59
N GLY A 23 7.58 -24.41 -9.86
CA GLY A 23 8.64 -24.31 -10.86
C GLY A 23 8.10 -24.62 -12.25
N THR A 24 8.18 -23.64 -13.14
CA THR A 24 8.35 -23.87 -14.57
C THR A 24 9.39 -22.89 -15.08
N SER A 25 10.30 -23.35 -15.92
CA SER A 25 11.34 -22.56 -16.57
C SER A 25 10.73 -21.48 -17.46
N TRP A 26 10.69 -20.23 -16.97
CA TRP A 26 10.43 -19.06 -17.80
C TRP A 26 11.79 -18.51 -18.22
N GLY A 27 12.09 -18.56 -19.52
CA GLY A 27 13.23 -17.83 -20.07
C GLY A 27 13.14 -16.37 -19.67
N GLU A 28 14.29 -15.73 -19.46
CA GLU A 28 14.41 -14.30 -19.18
C GLU A 28 13.85 -13.48 -20.36
N SER A 29 12.53 -13.41 -20.50
CA SER A 29 11.91 -12.34 -21.25
C SER A 29 12.04 -11.11 -20.36
N THR A 30 13.19 -10.46 -20.45
CA THR A 30 13.32 -9.04 -20.14
C THR A 30 12.38 -8.30 -21.08
N PHE A 31 11.10 -8.26 -20.73
CA PHE A 31 10.17 -7.28 -21.29
C PHE A 31 10.71 -5.93 -20.86
N MET A 32 11.64 -5.40 -21.67
CA MET A 32 12.13 -4.04 -21.54
C MET A 32 10.91 -3.17 -21.70
N SER A 33 10.43 -2.71 -20.55
CA SER A 33 9.30 -1.82 -20.53
C SER A 33 9.71 -0.52 -21.20
N PRO A 34 8.85 0.08 -22.03
CA PRO A 34 9.22 1.26 -22.77
C PRO A 34 9.64 2.38 -21.80
N PRO A 35 10.66 3.18 -22.16
CA PRO A 35 11.09 4.31 -21.35
C PRO A 35 9.93 5.28 -21.12
N PRO A 36 10.00 6.15 -20.10
CA PRO A 36 8.96 7.13 -19.86
C PRO A 36 8.79 8.05 -21.09
N VAL A 37 7.55 8.38 -21.43
CA VAL A 37 7.23 9.27 -22.57
C VAL A 37 7.91 10.65 -22.51
N SER A 38 8.37 11.08 -21.33
CA SER A 38 9.18 12.29 -21.17
C SER A 38 10.57 12.23 -21.79
N GLY A 39 11.04 11.04 -22.19
CA GLY A 39 12.39 10.83 -22.69
C GLY A 39 13.48 10.86 -21.59
N ARG A 40 13.10 10.96 -20.31
CA ARG A 40 14.06 10.87 -19.20
C ARG A 40 14.68 9.48 -19.14
N VAL A 41 15.96 9.44 -18.77
CA VAL A 41 16.66 8.17 -18.46
C VAL A 41 15.92 7.48 -17.32
N VAL A 42 15.84 6.15 -17.34
CA VAL A 42 15.19 5.37 -16.28
C VAL A 42 16.20 5.16 -15.14
N SER A 43 16.24 6.07 -14.17
CA SER A 43 17.06 5.95 -12.96
C SER A 43 16.37 6.53 -11.71
N PRO A 44 16.86 6.20 -10.49
CA PRO A 44 16.33 6.74 -9.24
C PRO A 44 16.37 8.27 -9.11
N GLU A 45 17.24 8.95 -9.83
CA GLU A 45 17.48 10.40 -9.75
C GLU A 45 16.65 11.19 -10.77
N THR A 46 16.20 10.55 -11.84
CA THR A 46 15.64 11.22 -13.01
C THR A 46 14.12 11.07 -13.12
N ILE A 47 13.55 9.96 -12.64
CA ILE A 47 12.11 9.73 -12.70
C ILE A 47 11.38 10.67 -11.73
N LEU A 48 10.40 11.42 -12.26
CA LEU A 48 9.58 12.36 -11.51
C LEU A 48 8.17 11.81 -11.27
N PRO A 49 7.39 12.39 -10.32
CA PRO A 49 5.97 12.04 -10.17
C PRO A 49 5.15 12.19 -11.46
N ALA A 50 5.51 13.13 -12.34
CA ALA A 50 4.90 13.31 -13.65
C ALA A 50 5.03 12.06 -14.54
N ASP A 51 6.19 11.38 -14.51
CA ASP A 51 6.43 10.16 -15.27
C ASP A 51 5.61 9.00 -14.71
N VAL A 52 5.47 8.94 -13.38
CA VAL A 52 4.59 7.96 -12.72
C VAL A 52 3.14 8.20 -13.11
N LEU A 53 2.66 9.44 -13.06
CA LEU A 53 1.29 9.77 -13.43
C LEU A 53 0.99 9.46 -14.91
N ALA A 54 1.94 9.75 -15.81
CA ALA A 54 1.84 9.38 -17.23
C ALA A 54 1.60 7.87 -17.37
N ARG A 55 2.42 7.06 -16.68
CA ARG A 55 2.33 5.60 -16.70
C ARG A 55 1.02 5.08 -16.09
N VAL A 56 0.54 5.70 -15.02
CA VAL A 56 -0.75 5.36 -14.39
C VAL A 56 -1.92 5.72 -15.31
N GLN A 57 -1.87 6.85 -16.02
CA GLN A 57 -2.93 7.20 -16.98
C GLN A 57 -2.94 6.26 -18.18
N TRP A 58 -1.77 5.88 -18.68
CA TRP A 58 -1.68 4.87 -19.72
C TRP A 58 -2.25 3.53 -19.26
N PHE A 59 -1.87 3.07 -18.06
CA PHE A 59 -2.47 1.89 -17.42
C PHE A 59 -4.00 1.97 -17.36
N ARG A 60 -4.57 3.15 -17.05
CA ARG A 60 -6.02 3.35 -16.95
C ARG A 60 -6.73 3.30 -18.30
N ASP A 61 -6.13 3.87 -19.34
CA ASP A 61 -6.70 3.82 -20.69
C ASP A 61 -6.75 2.36 -21.19
N GLU A 62 -5.69 1.59 -20.94
CA GLU A 62 -5.68 0.15 -21.25
C GLU A 62 -6.67 -0.66 -20.39
N LEU A 63 -6.77 -0.33 -19.09
CA LEU A 63 -7.72 -0.96 -18.17
C LEU A 63 -9.17 -0.72 -18.60
N GLU A 64 -9.49 0.45 -19.13
CA GLU A 64 -10.84 0.80 -19.58
C GLU A 64 -11.29 -0.07 -20.76
N ALA A 65 -10.39 -0.40 -21.68
CA ALA A 65 -10.69 -1.32 -22.78
C ALA A 65 -11.00 -2.74 -22.25
N ILE A 66 -10.19 -3.25 -21.32
CA ILE A 66 -10.46 -4.55 -20.68
C ILE A 66 -11.79 -4.51 -19.93
N ARG A 67 -12.06 -3.45 -19.16
CA ARG A 67 -13.30 -3.28 -18.41
C ARG A 67 -14.52 -3.33 -19.34
N PHE A 68 -14.44 -2.63 -20.47
CA PHE A 68 -15.51 -2.61 -21.47
C PHE A 68 -15.77 -4.01 -22.03
N GLU A 69 -14.72 -4.71 -22.44
CA GLU A 69 -14.81 -6.10 -22.95
C GLU A 69 -15.43 -7.05 -21.92
N MET A 70 -15.03 -6.94 -20.66
CA MET A 70 -15.58 -7.76 -19.56
C MET A 70 -17.02 -7.39 -19.15
N GLY A 71 -17.61 -6.33 -19.72
CA GLY A 71 -18.95 -5.86 -19.36
C GLY A 71 -19.07 -5.33 -17.91
N VAL A 72 -17.95 -4.97 -17.27
CA VAL A 72 -17.91 -4.54 -15.87
C VAL A 72 -18.29 -3.05 -15.75
N PRO A 73 -19.13 -2.63 -14.79
CA PRO A 73 -19.46 -1.21 -14.63
C PRO A 73 -18.23 -0.38 -14.26
N LYS A 74 -18.24 0.88 -14.71
CA LYS A 74 -17.21 1.86 -14.37
C LYS A 74 -17.37 2.35 -12.94
N ASP A 75 -16.29 2.36 -12.16
CA ASP A 75 -16.27 3.02 -10.86
C ASP A 75 -16.45 4.53 -11.05
N ARG A 76 -17.41 5.11 -10.35
CA ARG A 76 -17.75 6.55 -10.41
C ARG A 76 -17.40 7.27 -9.11
N ARG A 77 -16.86 6.55 -8.13
CA ARG A 77 -16.58 7.10 -6.80
C ARG A 77 -15.36 8.00 -6.86
N ILE A 78 -15.59 9.29 -6.64
CA ILE A 78 -14.53 10.28 -6.47
C ILE A 78 -14.34 10.48 -4.98
N THR A 79 -13.13 10.28 -4.47
CA THR A 79 -12.83 10.58 -3.07
C THR A 79 -11.57 11.40 -2.96
N ARG A 80 -11.71 12.58 -2.34
CA ARG A 80 -10.62 13.53 -2.08
C ARG A 80 -10.27 13.54 -0.59
N MET A 81 -10.17 12.35 0.00
CA MET A 81 -9.90 12.22 1.46
C MET A 81 -8.44 12.44 1.79
N ALA A 82 -7.52 12.08 0.89
CA ALA A 82 -6.09 12.20 1.13
C ALA A 82 -5.52 13.51 0.57
N THR A 83 -4.74 14.20 1.39
CA THR A 83 -3.87 15.33 1.05
C THR A 83 -2.46 15.06 1.59
N ASN A 84 -1.47 15.83 1.13
CA ASN A 84 -0.08 15.74 1.58
C ASN A 84 0.56 14.34 1.47
N ALA A 85 0.37 13.67 0.34
CA ALA A 85 0.98 12.35 0.11
C ALA A 85 2.47 12.48 -0.23
N PHE A 86 3.24 11.49 0.23
CA PHE A 86 4.66 11.28 0.07
C PHE A 86 4.97 10.04 -0.79
N PRO A 87 6.22 9.91 -1.28
CA PRO A 87 6.59 8.80 -2.17
C PRO A 87 6.31 7.40 -1.62
N HIS A 88 6.51 7.13 -0.33
CA HIS A 88 6.29 5.81 0.26
C HIS A 88 4.82 5.40 0.23
N GLU A 89 3.89 6.29 0.55
CA GLU A 89 2.44 6.00 0.48
C GLU A 89 2.00 5.68 -0.96
N VAL A 90 2.49 6.44 -1.94
CA VAL A 90 2.19 6.20 -3.36
C VAL A 90 2.76 4.86 -3.82
N TYR A 91 3.98 4.51 -3.38
CA TYR A 91 4.60 3.21 -3.66
C TYR A 91 3.77 2.05 -3.08
N PHE A 92 3.29 2.15 -1.85
CA PHE A 92 2.44 1.12 -1.23
C PHE A 92 1.09 0.97 -1.96
N GLN A 93 0.52 2.06 -2.47
CA GLN A 93 -0.66 1.99 -3.35
C GLN A 93 -0.34 1.34 -4.70
N ALA A 94 0.83 1.63 -5.29
CA ALA A 94 1.28 0.98 -6.53
C ALA A 94 1.55 -0.52 -6.32
N ALA A 95 2.02 -0.93 -5.14
CA ALA A 95 2.19 -2.34 -4.80
C ALA A 95 0.84 -3.06 -4.78
N THR A 96 -0.20 -2.41 -4.26
CA THR A 96 -1.58 -2.92 -4.31
C THR A 96 -2.11 -2.98 -5.75
N LEU A 97 -1.76 -2.00 -6.59
CA LEU A 97 -2.09 -2.01 -8.02
C LEU A 97 -1.50 -3.22 -8.73
N PHE A 98 -0.23 -3.51 -8.49
CA PHE A 98 0.43 -4.71 -9.00
C PHE A 98 -0.28 -5.98 -8.54
N ILE A 99 -0.55 -6.14 -7.24
CA ILE A 99 -1.21 -7.34 -6.70
C ILE A 99 -2.60 -7.55 -7.34
N LYS A 100 -3.38 -6.49 -7.52
CA LYS A 100 -4.71 -6.56 -8.15
C LYS A 100 -4.62 -6.89 -9.64
N ALA A 101 -3.70 -6.27 -10.37
CA ALA A 101 -3.48 -6.56 -11.79
C ALA A 101 -2.96 -7.98 -12.00
N ASP A 102 -2.07 -8.45 -11.12
CA ASP A 102 -1.53 -9.81 -11.16
C ASP A 102 -2.61 -10.86 -10.84
N ARG A 103 -3.47 -10.59 -9.85
CA ARG A 103 -4.63 -11.46 -9.58
C ARG A 103 -5.59 -11.51 -10.76
N LEU A 104 -5.88 -10.39 -11.42
CA LEU A 104 -6.73 -10.36 -12.61
C LEU A 104 -6.11 -11.23 -13.73
N ALA A 105 -4.81 -11.13 -13.95
CA ALA A 105 -4.10 -11.98 -14.90
C ALA A 105 -4.21 -13.47 -14.53
N LEU A 106 -3.96 -13.81 -13.26
CA LEU A 106 -4.10 -15.19 -12.77
C LEU A 106 -5.52 -15.74 -12.99
N GLU A 107 -6.56 -14.94 -12.74
CA GLU A 107 -7.97 -15.35 -12.91
C GLU A 107 -8.37 -15.54 -14.38
N LEU A 108 -7.78 -14.79 -15.32
CA LEU A 108 -8.18 -14.81 -16.72
C LEU A 108 -7.30 -15.70 -17.60
N ASN A 109 -5.99 -15.76 -17.35
CA ASN A 109 -5.04 -16.50 -18.18
C ASN A 109 -4.14 -17.47 -17.38
N GLY A 110 -4.36 -17.61 -16.07
CA GLY A 110 -3.61 -18.56 -15.23
C GLY A 110 -2.16 -18.17 -14.95
N SER A 111 -1.70 -16.99 -15.36
CA SER A 111 -0.31 -16.56 -15.18
C SER A 111 -0.12 -15.62 -13.99
N THR A 112 1.08 -15.63 -13.41
CA THR A 112 1.56 -14.64 -12.43
C THR A 112 2.80 -13.93 -12.96
N GLY A 113 3.02 -12.69 -12.51
CA GLY A 113 4.20 -11.90 -12.84
C GLY A 113 5.22 -11.85 -11.72
N ILE A 114 6.43 -11.42 -12.08
CA ILE A 114 7.48 -11.15 -11.10
C ILE A 114 7.19 -9.80 -10.47
N ARG A 115 7.00 -9.78 -9.16
CA ARG A 115 6.87 -8.55 -8.38
C ARG A 115 8.25 -7.89 -8.28
N PRO A 116 8.38 -6.58 -8.54
CA PRO A 116 9.60 -5.84 -8.22
C PRO A 116 9.98 -6.00 -6.74
N ASP A 117 11.29 -6.02 -6.47
CA ASP A 117 11.80 -6.16 -5.11
C ASP A 117 11.27 -5.06 -4.18
N PRO A 118 10.95 -5.39 -2.93
CA PRO A 118 10.49 -4.42 -1.96
C PRO A 118 11.61 -3.44 -1.60
N VAL A 119 11.25 -2.16 -1.49
CA VAL A 119 12.16 -1.07 -1.13
C VAL A 119 11.83 -0.59 0.28
N ALA A 120 12.84 -0.29 1.09
CA ALA A 120 12.61 0.28 2.41
C ALA A 120 11.90 1.65 2.27
N PRO A 121 10.88 1.99 3.09
CA PRO A 121 10.11 3.22 2.90
C PRO A 121 10.96 4.50 2.81
N LEU A 122 12.06 4.58 3.56
CA LEU A 122 12.98 5.73 3.55
C LEU A 122 13.74 5.90 2.23
N GLU A 123 13.85 4.83 1.44
CA GLU A 123 14.56 4.80 0.17
C GLU A 123 13.59 4.90 -1.03
N VAL A 124 12.29 4.94 -0.76
CA VAL A 124 11.28 5.05 -1.81
C VAL A 124 11.41 6.38 -2.55
N ARG A 125 11.36 6.30 -3.87
CA ARG A 125 11.47 7.41 -4.82
C ARG A 125 10.44 7.19 -5.93
N PRO A 126 10.07 8.23 -6.71
CA PRO A 126 9.14 8.06 -7.82
C PRO A 126 9.53 6.94 -8.80
N PHE A 127 10.83 6.71 -9.00
CA PHE A 127 11.37 5.57 -9.74
C PHE A 127 10.81 4.21 -9.29
N HIS A 128 10.81 3.94 -7.98
CA HIS A 128 10.33 2.66 -7.43
C HIS A 128 8.82 2.48 -7.68
N THR A 129 8.05 3.56 -7.57
CA THR A 129 6.62 3.56 -7.91
C THR A 129 6.42 3.32 -9.41
N TRP A 130 7.21 3.96 -10.27
CA TRP A 130 7.16 3.76 -11.72
C TRP A 130 7.42 2.30 -12.11
N LEU A 131 8.38 1.62 -11.44
CA LEU A 131 8.65 0.20 -11.65
C LEU A 131 7.42 -0.67 -11.30
N LEU A 132 6.75 -0.40 -10.18
CA LEU A 132 5.55 -1.14 -9.78
C LEU A 132 4.37 -0.92 -10.73
N VAL A 133 4.11 0.32 -11.14
CA VAL A 133 3.03 0.61 -12.09
C VAL A 133 3.34 -0.02 -13.45
N THR A 134 4.61 -0.01 -13.87
CA THR A 134 5.05 -0.68 -15.09
C THR A 134 4.90 -2.19 -15.02
N ALA A 135 5.25 -2.81 -13.90
CA ALA A 135 5.00 -4.23 -13.69
C ALA A 135 3.49 -4.55 -13.73
N ALA A 136 2.64 -3.72 -13.12
CA ALA A 136 1.19 -3.86 -13.16
C ALA A 136 0.64 -3.72 -14.60
N TYR A 137 1.15 -2.75 -15.36
CA TYR A 137 0.83 -2.57 -16.78
C TYR A 137 1.16 -3.82 -17.59
N ASN A 138 2.34 -4.40 -17.39
CA ASN A 138 2.72 -5.63 -18.07
C ASN A 138 1.74 -6.78 -17.78
N ARG A 139 1.20 -6.87 -16.55
CA ARG A 139 0.12 -7.84 -16.24
C ARG A 139 -1.14 -7.56 -17.03
N LEU A 140 -1.59 -6.30 -17.11
CA LEU A 140 -2.74 -5.94 -17.96
C LEU A 140 -2.51 -6.30 -19.42
N MET A 141 -1.30 -6.14 -19.94
CA MET A 141 -1.01 -6.50 -21.33
C MET A 141 -1.20 -8.00 -21.58
N THR A 142 -0.84 -8.86 -20.62
CA THR A 142 -1.14 -10.31 -20.74
C THR A 142 -2.63 -10.60 -20.73
N VAL A 143 -3.42 -9.83 -19.98
CA VAL A 143 -4.89 -9.93 -19.96
C VAL A 143 -5.47 -9.48 -21.29
N LYS A 144 -5.01 -8.36 -21.86
CA LYS A 144 -5.47 -7.88 -23.17
C LYS A 144 -5.22 -8.90 -24.27
N THR A 145 -4.03 -9.50 -24.28
CA THR A 145 -3.68 -10.55 -25.24
C THR A 145 -4.61 -11.74 -25.12
N GLU A 146 -4.89 -12.22 -23.89
CA GLU A 146 -5.83 -13.33 -23.65
C GLU A 146 -7.24 -13.02 -24.16
N LEU A 147 -7.71 -11.80 -23.93
CA LEU A 147 -9.05 -11.36 -24.38
C LEU A 147 -9.10 -10.97 -25.86
N GLY A 148 -7.98 -11.03 -26.59
CA GLY A 148 -7.92 -10.65 -28.01
C GLY A 148 -8.09 -9.16 -28.29
N ILE A 149 -7.96 -8.28 -27.29
CA ILE A 149 -8.16 -6.83 -27.41
C ILE A 149 -6.97 -6.18 -28.12
N GLN A 150 -7.21 -5.62 -29.31
CA GLN A 150 -6.16 -5.08 -30.19
C GLN A 150 -5.90 -3.59 -30.02
N GLU A 151 -6.84 -2.84 -29.44
CA GLU A 151 -6.72 -1.40 -29.21
C GLU A 151 -5.44 -1.10 -28.42
N ARG A 152 -4.77 0.00 -28.76
CA ARG A 152 -3.58 0.48 -28.04
C ARG A 152 -3.74 1.96 -27.79
N PHE A 153 -3.38 2.40 -26.59
CA PHE A 153 -3.41 3.81 -26.22
C PHE A 153 -1.98 4.34 -26.08
N PRO A 154 -1.70 5.57 -26.52
CA PRO A 154 -0.39 6.18 -26.31
C PRO A 154 -0.25 6.71 -24.87
N GLU A 155 0.94 6.55 -24.28
CA GLU A 155 1.30 7.24 -23.05
C GLU A 155 1.35 8.76 -23.30
N LYS A 156 0.80 9.56 -22.37
CA LYS A 156 0.69 11.02 -22.52
C LYS A 156 1.54 11.73 -21.48
N LEU A 157 2.28 12.75 -21.93
CA LEU A 157 3.07 13.63 -21.06
C LEU A 157 2.21 14.27 -19.98
N GLN A 158 2.75 14.36 -18.78
CA GLN A 158 2.15 15.07 -17.65
C GLN A 158 2.98 16.30 -17.28
N PRO A 159 2.37 17.34 -16.69
CA PRO A 159 3.09 18.51 -16.20
C PRO A 159 4.18 18.12 -15.19
N SER A 160 5.35 18.75 -15.26
CA SER A 160 6.44 18.53 -14.30
C SER A 160 6.07 18.94 -12.87
N SER A 161 5.05 19.77 -12.69
CA SER A 161 4.48 20.16 -11.39
C SER A 161 3.58 19.10 -10.75
N THR A 162 3.43 17.93 -11.37
CA THR A 162 2.65 16.81 -10.82
C THR A 162 3.13 16.44 -9.43
N THR A 163 2.19 16.26 -8.51
CA THR A 163 2.43 15.93 -7.10
C THR A 163 2.24 14.44 -6.81
N PRO A 164 2.84 13.89 -5.75
CA PRO A 164 2.55 12.52 -5.31
C PRO A 164 1.07 12.29 -4.96
N VAL A 165 0.36 13.32 -4.49
CA VAL A 165 -1.09 13.26 -4.22
C VAL A 165 -1.87 12.94 -5.49
N GLU A 166 -1.55 13.57 -6.61
CA GLU A 166 -2.22 13.31 -7.90
C GLU A 166 -1.94 11.89 -8.40
N VAL A 167 -0.70 11.43 -8.27
CA VAL A 167 -0.30 10.06 -8.60
C VAL A 167 -1.08 9.05 -7.73
N GLY A 168 -1.06 9.24 -6.41
CA GLY A 168 -1.73 8.36 -5.46
C GLY A 168 -3.24 8.28 -5.72
N ARG A 169 -3.91 9.41 -5.97
CA ARG A 169 -5.34 9.44 -6.33
C ARG A 169 -5.63 8.66 -7.61
N ALA A 170 -4.79 8.82 -8.64
CA ALA A 170 -4.94 8.09 -9.89
C ALA A 170 -4.78 6.58 -9.68
N ILE A 171 -3.83 6.13 -8.84
CA ILE A 171 -3.62 4.73 -8.50
C ILE A 171 -4.81 4.16 -7.70
N VAL A 172 -5.30 4.89 -6.69
CA VAL A 172 -6.47 4.45 -5.88
C VAL A 172 -7.70 4.25 -6.76
N HIS A 173 -7.94 5.14 -7.72
CA HIS A 173 -9.03 4.98 -8.69
C HIS A 173 -8.85 3.71 -9.54
N SER A 174 -7.64 3.43 -10.03
CA SER A 174 -7.33 2.20 -10.77
C SER A 174 -7.53 0.95 -9.90
N ASN A 175 -7.10 1.00 -8.64
CA ASN A 175 -7.26 -0.08 -7.66
C ASN A 175 -8.72 -0.46 -7.45
N ARG A 176 -9.62 0.52 -7.38
CA ARG A 176 -11.06 0.28 -7.25
C ARG A 176 -11.65 -0.34 -8.51
N GLN A 177 -11.30 0.18 -9.69
CA GLN A 177 -11.79 -0.36 -10.96
C GLN A 177 -11.33 -1.81 -11.15
N LEU A 178 -10.05 -2.13 -10.88
CA LEU A 178 -9.54 -3.50 -10.91
C LEU A 178 -10.33 -4.41 -9.97
N ASN A 179 -10.58 -3.97 -8.74
CA ASN A 179 -11.31 -4.80 -7.79
C ASN A 179 -12.76 -5.12 -8.25
N LEU A 180 -13.39 -4.26 -9.04
CA LEU A 180 -14.70 -4.57 -9.65
C LEU A 180 -14.60 -5.66 -10.72
N MET A 181 -13.46 -5.74 -11.40
CA MET A 181 -13.18 -6.69 -12.48
C MET A 181 -12.71 -8.07 -11.98
N LEU A 182 -12.26 -8.16 -10.73
CA LEU A 182 -11.87 -9.44 -10.12
C LEU A 182 -13.08 -10.34 -9.85
N GLN A 183 -12.95 -11.63 -10.19
CA GLN A 183 -13.87 -12.68 -9.75
C GLN A 183 -13.74 -12.88 -8.23
N ARG A 184 -12.51 -13.01 -7.73
CA ARG A 184 -12.23 -13.04 -6.28
C ARG A 184 -11.75 -11.68 -5.82
N ARG A 185 -12.73 -10.81 -5.59
CA ARG A 185 -12.55 -9.49 -4.95
C ARG A 185 -11.82 -9.62 -3.61
N PHE A 186 -11.22 -8.51 -3.17
CA PHE A 186 -10.65 -8.44 -1.83
C PHE A 186 -11.75 -8.67 -0.79
N VAL A 187 -11.45 -9.53 0.18
CA VAL A 187 -12.38 -9.98 1.23
C VAL A 187 -11.89 -9.56 2.62
N PRO A 188 -12.72 -9.66 3.67
CA PRO A 188 -12.31 -9.29 5.03
C PRO A 188 -11.05 -10.01 5.54
N SER A 189 -10.73 -11.20 5.02
CA SER A 189 -9.47 -11.90 5.34
C SER A 189 -8.23 -11.15 4.87
N ASP A 190 -8.26 -10.56 3.68
CA ASP A 190 -7.14 -9.78 3.14
C ASP A 190 -6.94 -8.52 4.01
N VAL A 191 -8.04 -7.85 4.37
CA VAL A 191 -8.02 -6.69 5.26
C VAL A 191 -7.49 -7.07 6.65
N PHE A 192 -7.95 -8.18 7.23
CA PHE A 192 -7.49 -8.66 8.53
C PHE A 192 -5.97 -8.87 8.53
N GLN A 193 -5.43 -9.49 7.49
CA GLN A 193 -4.00 -9.70 7.34
C GLN A 193 -3.23 -8.38 7.28
N GLN A 194 -3.75 -7.39 6.53
CA GLN A 194 -3.12 -6.07 6.45
C GLN A 194 -3.15 -5.34 7.81
N VAL A 195 -4.25 -5.45 8.57
CA VAL A 195 -4.34 -4.88 9.91
C VAL A 195 -3.40 -5.59 10.90
N LEU A 196 -3.18 -6.90 10.75
CA LEU A 196 -2.17 -7.62 11.54
C LEU A 196 -0.77 -7.07 11.31
N TRP A 197 -0.39 -6.77 10.06
CA TRP A 197 0.88 -6.08 9.80
C TRP A 197 0.97 -4.75 10.55
N GLY A 198 -0.09 -3.93 10.52
CA GLY A 198 -0.15 -2.69 11.28
C GLY A 198 0.04 -2.91 12.78
N VAL A 199 -0.53 -3.97 13.34
CA VAL A 199 -0.35 -4.35 14.75
C VAL A 199 1.10 -4.73 15.05
N GLU A 200 1.76 -5.48 14.17
CA GLU A 200 3.16 -5.86 14.35
C GLU A 200 4.11 -4.66 14.28
N TYR A 201 3.89 -3.72 13.35
CA TYR A 201 4.65 -2.46 13.34
C TYR A 201 4.40 -1.65 14.62
N ALA A 202 3.14 -1.50 15.05
CA ALA A 202 2.82 -0.79 16.28
C ALA A 202 3.47 -1.43 17.52
N ASN A 203 3.53 -2.78 17.59
CA ASN A 203 4.26 -3.50 18.63
C ASN A 203 5.75 -3.19 18.61
N ALA A 204 6.37 -3.21 17.42
CA ALA A 204 7.79 -2.97 17.26
C ALA A 204 8.17 -1.52 17.62
N LEU A 205 7.30 -0.55 17.32
CA LEU A 205 7.43 0.85 17.75
C LEU A 205 7.29 0.98 19.27
N LEU A 206 6.26 0.38 19.87
CA LEU A 206 6.04 0.39 21.33
C LEU A 206 7.19 -0.26 22.10
N ALA A 207 7.89 -1.21 21.50
CA ALA A 207 9.02 -1.90 22.11
C ALA A 207 10.24 -0.98 22.40
N GLN A 208 10.22 0.26 21.90
CA GLN A 208 11.17 1.32 22.24
C GLN A 208 10.94 1.90 23.64
N PHE A 209 9.78 1.64 24.25
CA PHE A 209 9.38 2.19 25.54
C PHE A 209 9.21 1.06 26.57
N PRO A 210 10.15 0.88 27.52
CA PRO A 210 10.08 -0.18 28.52
C PRO A 210 8.81 -0.13 29.39
N GLU A 211 8.30 1.08 29.64
CA GLU A 211 7.11 1.34 30.46
C GLU A 211 5.78 1.18 29.70
N ALA A 212 5.83 0.92 28.38
CA ALA A 212 4.62 0.79 27.59
C ALA A 212 3.79 -0.40 28.05
N ARG A 213 2.53 -0.12 28.39
CA ARG A 213 1.58 -1.18 28.73
C ARG A 213 1.12 -1.86 27.46
N ASN A 214 1.67 -3.03 27.18
CA ASN A 214 1.08 -3.92 26.20
C ASN A 214 -0.27 -4.43 26.73
N SER A 215 -1.37 -3.81 26.30
CA SER A 215 -2.70 -4.38 26.53
C SER A 215 -2.75 -5.77 25.91
N ARG A 216 -2.76 -6.80 26.76
CA ARG A 216 -2.80 -8.21 26.35
C ARG A 216 -4.21 -8.67 26.00
N LEU A 217 -5.23 -7.89 26.37
CA LEU A 217 -6.63 -8.27 26.19
C LEU A 217 -7.15 -7.70 24.87
N SER A 218 -7.55 -8.59 23.96
CA SER A 218 -8.34 -8.21 22.81
C SER A 218 -9.71 -7.69 23.27
N PRO A 219 -10.20 -6.57 22.72
CA PRO A 219 -11.58 -6.12 22.95
C PRO A 219 -12.58 -7.23 22.60
N PRO A 220 -13.78 -7.26 23.22
CA PRO A 220 -14.80 -8.25 22.87
C PRO A 220 -15.22 -8.14 21.40
N LEU A 221 -15.64 -9.26 20.81
CA LEU A 221 -16.08 -9.30 19.41
C LEU A 221 -17.46 -8.64 19.26
N GLU A 222 -17.50 -7.50 18.56
CA GLU A 222 -18.75 -6.85 18.19
C GLU A 222 -19.31 -7.43 16.88
N ARG A 223 -20.45 -8.13 16.95
CA ARG A 223 -21.12 -8.75 15.80
C ARG A 223 -21.84 -7.70 14.93
N GLY A 224 -22.15 -8.07 13.69
CA GLY A 224 -22.96 -7.26 12.78
C GLY A 224 -22.24 -6.06 12.19
N LYS A 225 -20.90 -6.01 12.26
CA LYS A 225 -20.13 -4.91 11.67
C LYS A 225 -20.05 -5.05 10.16
N LEU A 226 -19.96 -3.91 9.50
CA LEU A 226 -19.86 -3.75 8.05
C LEU A 226 -18.47 -3.21 7.67
N PRO A 227 -18.06 -3.30 6.40
CA PRO A 227 -16.80 -2.69 5.94
C PRO A 227 -16.71 -1.18 6.24
N ALA A 228 -17.84 -0.46 6.17
CA ALA A 228 -17.95 0.95 6.55
C ALA A 228 -17.51 1.21 8.01
N ASP A 229 -17.90 0.35 8.95
CA ASP A 229 -17.50 0.49 10.36
C ASP A 229 -15.99 0.32 10.52
N VAL A 230 -15.41 -0.66 9.81
CA VAL A 230 -13.96 -0.91 9.82
C VAL A 230 -13.21 0.26 9.19
N PHE A 231 -13.73 0.80 8.09
CA PHE A 231 -13.17 1.96 7.40
C PHE A 231 -13.07 3.16 8.33
N LEU A 232 -14.15 3.54 9.02
CA LEU A 232 -14.15 4.67 9.96
C LEU A 232 -13.21 4.44 11.15
N ARG A 233 -13.07 3.20 11.62
CA ARG A 233 -12.10 2.88 12.68
C ARG A 233 -10.65 2.97 12.19
N LEU A 234 -10.37 2.63 10.93
CA LEU A 234 -9.06 2.85 10.33
C LEU A 234 -8.77 4.34 10.12
N VAL A 235 -9.78 5.15 9.77
CA VAL A 235 -9.65 6.63 9.74
C VAL A 235 -9.23 7.15 11.12
N GLU A 236 -9.82 6.63 12.21
CA GLU A 236 -9.38 6.97 13.56
C GLU A 236 -7.93 6.55 13.84
N CYS A 237 -7.53 5.34 13.40
CA CYS A 237 -6.13 4.90 13.52
C CYS A 237 -5.18 5.84 12.77
N PHE A 238 -5.58 6.32 11.59
CA PHE A 238 -4.82 7.30 10.81
C PHE A 238 -4.57 8.59 11.57
N GLY A 239 -5.61 9.18 12.15
CA GLY A 239 -5.45 10.41 12.94
C GLY A 239 -4.48 10.23 14.10
N ARG A 240 -4.38 9.02 14.67
CA ARG A 240 -3.39 8.71 15.71
C ARG A 240 -1.97 8.60 15.16
N VAL A 241 -1.80 7.98 14.00
CA VAL A 241 -0.49 7.90 13.32
C VAL A 241 -0.01 9.29 12.89
N GLU A 242 -0.90 10.13 12.39
CA GLU A 242 -0.60 11.53 12.04
C GLU A 242 -0.13 12.32 13.27
N GLU A 243 -0.85 12.22 14.40
CA GLU A 243 -0.43 12.85 15.66
C GLU A 243 0.93 12.32 16.15
N ILE A 244 1.17 11.00 16.06
CA ILE A 244 2.47 10.40 16.41
C ILE A 244 3.58 10.96 15.52
N ALA A 245 3.36 11.03 14.20
CA ALA A 245 4.33 11.58 13.26
C ALA A 245 4.62 13.05 13.56
N HIS A 246 3.57 13.85 13.78
CA HIS A 246 3.68 15.27 14.13
C HIS A 246 4.50 15.48 15.42
N LEU A 247 4.18 14.76 16.49
CA LEU A 247 4.94 14.80 17.76
C LEU A 247 6.40 14.35 17.59
N SER A 248 6.68 13.57 16.55
CA SER A 248 8.03 13.09 16.20
C SER A 248 8.75 13.98 15.20
N GLY A 249 8.18 15.13 14.82
CA GLY A 249 8.75 16.05 13.82
C GLY A 249 8.75 15.51 12.39
N MET A 250 7.82 14.60 12.08
CA MET A 250 7.70 13.96 10.78
C MET A 250 6.41 14.37 10.08
N GLU A 251 6.44 14.39 8.76
CA GLU A 251 5.26 14.56 7.93
C GLU A 251 4.84 13.21 7.34
N VAL A 252 3.52 13.01 7.29
CA VAL A 252 2.85 11.84 6.69
C VAL A 252 1.59 12.32 5.97
N LEU A 253 0.96 11.43 5.21
CA LEU A 253 -0.34 11.66 4.59
C LEU A 253 -1.38 12.16 5.59
N HIS A 254 -2.09 13.23 5.21
CA HIS A 254 -3.26 13.69 5.95
C HIS A 254 -4.54 13.08 5.36
N LEU A 255 -5.40 12.56 6.23
CA LEU A 255 -6.70 12.02 5.88
C LEU A 255 -7.82 12.89 6.44
N ASP A 256 -8.56 13.56 5.56
CA ASP A 256 -9.71 14.38 5.93
C ASP A 256 -10.84 13.48 6.48
N VAL A 257 -11.03 13.55 7.79
CA VAL A 257 -12.06 12.78 8.53
C VAL A 257 -13.46 13.12 8.07
N THR A 258 -13.74 14.39 7.75
CA THR A 258 -15.06 14.82 7.27
C THR A 258 -15.33 14.23 5.89
N ALA A 259 -14.35 14.31 4.99
CA ALA A 259 -14.46 13.69 3.67
C ALA A 259 -14.61 12.17 3.77
N ALA A 260 -13.96 11.52 4.73
CA ALA A 260 -14.09 10.09 4.99
C ALA A 260 -15.49 9.71 5.48
N GLN A 261 -16.07 10.48 6.41
CA GLN A 261 -17.45 10.29 6.86
C GLN A 261 -18.44 10.47 5.70
N GLN A 262 -18.26 11.52 4.89
CA GLN A 262 -19.07 11.74 3.69
C GLN A 262 -18.94 10.60 2.69
N ALA A 263 -17.75 10.00 2.53
CA ALA A 263 -17.58 8.85 1.66
C ALA A 263 -18.40 7.64 2.11
N VAL A 264 -18.49 7.39 3.43
CA VAL A 264 -19.31 6.30 3.98
C VAL A 264 -20.82 6.54 3.78
N LEU A 265 -21.26 7.80 3.84
CA LEU A 265 -22.67 8.14 3.61
C LEU A 265 -23.07 8.04 2.14
N ASN A 266 -22.16 8.41 1.24
CA ASN A 266 -22.47 8.54 -0.19
C ASN A 266 -22.16 7.28 -1.00
N PHE A 267 -21.35 6.36 -0.47
CA PHE A 267 -20.86 5.20 -1.20
C PHE A 267 -20.92 3.92 -0.39
N ASP A 268 -21.18 2.81 -1.08
CA ASP A 268 -21.05 1.47 -0.49
C ASP A 268 -19.57 1.11 -0.35
N ILE A 269 -19.06 1.19 0.88
CA ILE A 269 -17.67 0.86 1.21
C ILE A 269 -17.45 -0.64 1.08
N GLN A 270 -16.51 -1.03 0.21
CA GLN A 270 -16.16 -2.43 -0.01
C GLN A 270 -14.95 -2.83 0.83
N PRO A 271 -14.73 -4.13 1.10
CA PRO A 271 -13.50 -4.59 1.76
C PRO A 271 -12.22 -4.16 1.04
N SER A 272 -12.24 -3.99 -0.29
CA SER A 272 -11.10 -3.42 -1.02
C SER A 272 -10.78 -1.98 -0.62
N ASP A 273 -11.79 -1.13 -0.35
CA ASP A 273 -11.53 0.24 0.10
C ASP A 273 -10.90 0.25 1.49
N VAL A 274 -11.35 -0.68 2.36
CA VAL A 274 -10.77 -0.89 3.69
C VAL A 274 -9.34 -1.43 3.60
N TYR A 275 -9.07 -2.34 2.65
CA TYR A 275 -7.73 -2.88 2.39
C TYR A 275 -6.77 -1.78 1.91
N ASP A 276 -7.20 -0.95 0.97
CA ASP A 276 -6.38 0.15 0.42
C ASP A 276 -6.04 1.16 1.52
N LEU A 277 -6.99 1.48 2.41
CA LEU A 277 -6.75 2.33 3.58
C LEU A 277 -5.81 1.66 4.59
N ALA A 278 -6.02 0.39 4.94
CA ALA A 278 -5.12 -0.35 5.82
C ALA A 278 -3.69 -0.43 5.27
N THR A 279 -3.54 -0.46 3.95
CA THR A 279 -2.24 -0.46 3.27
C THR A 279 -1.51 0.86 3.43
N LEU A 280 -2.22 1.99 3.29
CA LEU A 280 -1.64 3.31 3.63
C LEU A 280 -1.22 3.35 5.11
N LEU A 281 -2.03 2.82 6.03
CA LEU A 281 -1.71 2.89 7.46
C LEU A 281 -0.43 2.12 7.78
N VAL A 282 -0.27 0.95 7.14
CA VAL A 282 0.96 0.15 7.25
C VAL A 282 2.15 0.86 6.60
N SER A 283 1.94 1.58 5.50
CA SER A 283 3.00 2.40 4.88
C SER A 283 3.61 3.38 5.88
N ASP A 284 2.77 4.14 6.58
CA ASP A 284 3.23 5.17 7.54
C ASP A 284 3.84 4.56 8.80
N LEU A 285 3.27 3.45 9.30
CA LEU A 285 3.86 2.72 10.41
C LEU A 285 5.22 2.11 10.04
N THR A 286 5.39 1.64 8.80
CA THR A 286 6.68 1.12 8.31
C THR A 286 7.69 2.27 8.15
N TYR A 287 7.24 3.43 7.70
CA TYR A 287 8.06 4.64 7.60
C TYR A 287 8.56 5.09 8.98
N LEU A 288 7.66 5.22 9.96
CA LEU A 288 8.00 5.51 11.36
C LEU A 288 8.96 4.47 11.93
N TYR A 289 8.71 3.18 11.66
CA TYR A 289 9.57 2.09 12.11
C TYR A 289 10.98 2.17 11.51
N GLY A 290 11.12 2.63 10.26
CA GLY A 290 12.42 2.88 9.65
C GLY A 290 13.26 3.96 10.35
N LYS A 291 12.62 4.82 11.15
CA LYS A 291 13.26 5.93 11.86
C LYS A 291 13.62 5.63 13.32
N ILE A 292 13.29 4.45 13.85
CA ILE A 292 13.61 4.12 15.25
C ILE A 292 15.04 3.58 15.40
N LYS A 293 15.58 3.70 16.61
CA LYS A 293 16.87 3.11 16.96
C LYS A 293 16.75 1.61 17.14
N ASP A 294 17.72 0.87 16.59
CA ASP A 294 17.85 -0.59 16.74
C ASP A 294 16.52 -1.34 16.48
N PRO A 295 16.00 -1.28 15.24
CA PRO A 295 14.71 -1.84 14.89
C PRO A 295 14.64 -3.35 15.18
N ARG A 296 13.62 -3.78 15.94
CA ARG A 296 13.40 -5.19 16.27
C ARG A 296 12.74 -5.92 15.11
N SER A 297 13.23 -7.12 14.80
CA SER A 297 12.63 -7.97 13.76
C SER A 297 11.11 -8.12 13.93
N ILE A 298 10.40 -7.87 12.83
CA ILE A 298 8.95 -7.97 12.74
C ILE A 298 8.59 -9.42 12.44
N GLN A 299 7.60 -9.94 13.17
CA GLN A 299 7.12 -11.29 12.93
C GLN A 299 6.35 -11.37 11.61
N SER A 300 6.53 -12.47 10.88
CA SER A 300 5.75 -12.72 9.67
C SER A 300 4.27 -12.90 10.02
N VAL A 301 3.39 -12.28 9.23
CA VAL A 301 1.94 -12.38 9.41
C VAL A 301 1.36 -13.47 8.50
N PRO A 302 0.92 -14.62 9.06
CA PRO A 302 0.33 -15.68 8.25
C PRO A 302 -1.04 -15.28 7.70
N PHE A 303 -1.49 -15.99 6.66
CA PHE A 303 -2.85 -15.81 6.16
C PHE A 303 -3.86 -16.23 7.24
N PRO A 304 -4.83 -15.38 7.59
CA PRO A 304 -5.66 -15.57 8.79
C PRO A 304 -6.83 -16.56 8.60
N GLY A 305 -6.96 -17.18 7.43
CA GLY A 305 -8.13 -17.98 7.09
C GLY A 305 -9.38 -17.12 6.87
N ARG A 306 -10.58 -17.72 6.94
CA ARG A 306 -11.85 -17.01 6.74
C ARG A 306 -12.12 -16.01 7.87
N LYS A 307 -12.30 -14.74 7.51
CA LYS A 307 -12.69 -13.66 8.43
C LYS A 307 -13.96 -12.96 7.95
N PHE A 308 -14.54 -12.20 8.87
CA PHE A 308 -15.75 -11.40 8.66
C PHE A 308 -15.44 -9.96 9.10
N PRO A 309 -16.20 -8.94 8.65
CA PRO A 309 -15.91 -7.55 9.02
C PRO A 309 -15.86 -7.32 10.54
N SER A 310 -16.70 -8.01 11.33
CA SER A 310 -16.61 -7.98 12.81
C SER A 310 -15.24 -8.41 13.36
N HIS A 311 -14.60 -9.41 12.76
CA HIS A 311 -13.24 -9.81 13.16
C HIS A 311 -12.22 -8.73 12.82
N VAL A 312 -12.34 -8.13 11.63
CA VAL A 312 -11.46 -7.02 11.24
C VAL A 312 -11.66 -5.85 12.19
N TYR A 313 -12.91 -5.46 12.48
CA TYR A 313 -13.26 -4.38 13.39
C TYR A 313 -12.67 -4.55 14.79
N GLN A 314 -12.71 -5.79 15.32
CA GLN A 314 -12.06 -6.15 16.59
C GLN A 314 -10.53 -6.00 16.50
N GLN A 315 -9.92 -6.47 15.42
CA GLN A 315 -8.47 -6.36 15.22
C GLN A 315 -8.03 -4.90 15.04
N THR A 316 -8.82 -4.09 14.35
CA THR A 316 -8.56 -2.65 14.23
C THR A 316 -8.69 -1.95 15.59
N ALA A 317 -9.53 -2.44 16.50
CA ALA A 317 -9.59 -1.92 17.87
C ALA A 317 -8.31 -2.25 18.66
N VAL A 318 -7.73 -3.43 18.46
CA VAL A 318 -6.41 -3.78 19.02
C VAL A 318 -5.34 -2.81 18.48
N LEU A 319 -5.31 -2.57 17.17
CA LEU A 319 -4.39 -1.61 16.56
C LEU A 319 -4.58 -0.21 17.15
N LEU A 320 -5.81 0.30 17.19
CA LEU A 320 -6.12 1.61 17.75
C LEU A 320 -5.67 1.74 19.21
N GLY A 321 -5.87 0.71 20.03
CA GLY A 321 -5.39 0.69 21.41
C GLY A 321 -3.87 0.81 21.52
N LYS A 322 -3.13 0.12 20.63
CA LYS A 322 -1.66 0.22 20.55
C LYS A 322 -1.22 1.60 20.08
N LEU A 323 -1.89 2.18 19.10
CA LEU A 323 -1.58 3.53 18.61
C LEU A 323 -1.83 4.59 19.68
N ARG A 324 -2.90 4.48 20.48
CA ARG A 324 -3.15 5.39 21.61
C ARG A 324 -2.07 5.28 22.70
N GLU A 325 -1.63 4.07 23.01
CA GLU A 325 -0.51 3.90 23.95
C GLU A 325 0.79 4.45 23.35
N LEU A 326 1.04 4.23 22.06
CA LEU A 326 2.23 4.75 21.38
C LEU A 326 2.24 6.28 21.38
N GLU A 327 1.13 6.92 21.01
CA GLU A 327 0.94 8.37 21.07
C GLU A 327 1.26 8.92 22.48
N LYS A 328 0.75 8.27 23.53
CA LYS A 328 1.03 8.63 24.92
C LYS A 328 2.53 8.55 25.24
N GLN A 329 3.21 7.48 24.82
CA GLN A 329 4.64 7.28 25.08
C GLN A 329 5.50 8.28 24.31
N VAL A 330 5.15 8.57 23.05
CA VAL A 330 5.82 9.56 22.20
C VAL A 330 5.66 10.97 22.79
N ARG A 331 4.47 11.33 23.26
CA ARG A 331 4.25 12.62 23.93
C ARG A 331 5.10 12.78 25.20
N ALA A 332 5.33 11.70 25.93
CA ALA A 332 6.21 11.70 27.10
C ALA A 332 7.71 11.68 26.74
N ASN A 333 8.07 11.28 25.51
CA ASN A 333 9.43 11.06 25.06
C ASN A 333 9.60 11.55 23.61
N PRO A 334 9.58 12.86 23.33
CA PRO A 334 9.57 13.40 21.97
C PRO A 334 10.81 13.03 21.14
N ASN A 335 11.95 12.72 21.78
CA ASN A 335 13.20 12.34 21.12
C ASN A 335 13.39 10.82 20.95
N TRP A 336 12.29 10.06 20.82
CA TRP A 336 12.34 8.59 20.74
C TRP A 336 12.87 8.06 19.38
N THR A 337 12.96 8.91 18.36
CA THR A 337 13.41 8.57 17.00
C THR A 337 14.87 8.92 16.77
N LEU A 338 15.48 8.28 15.77
CA LEU A 338 16.82 8.60 15.29
C LEU A 338 16.74 9.85 14.40
N GLU A 339 16.89 11.00 15.07
CA GLU A 339 17.38 12.29 14.58
C GLU A 339 16.47 13.43 15.01
N PRO A 340 16.98 14.42 15.77
CA PRO A 340 16.54 15.78 15.56
C PRO A 340 17.05 16.14 14.17
N THR A 341 16.15 16.27 13.20
CA THR A 341 16.47 16.78 11.87
C THR A 341 17.36 18.00 12.05
N LEU A 342 18.61 17.95 11.56
CA LEU A 342 19.39 19.15 11.35
C LEU A 342 18.55 20.01 10.40
N ALA A 343 17.94 21.06 10.94
CA ALA A 343 17.20 22.04 10.18
C ALA A 343 18.15 22.59 9.10
N HIS A 344 17.90 22.20 7.85
CA HIS A 344 18.57 22.75 6.68
C HIS A 344 17.75 23.89 6.10
#